data_AF-A0A0C3AV48-F1
#
_entry.id   AF-A0A0C3AV48-F1
#
_cell.length_a   1.000
_cell.length_b   1.000
_cell.length_c   1.000
_cell.angle_alpha   90.00
_cell.angle_beta   90.00
_cell.angle_gamma   90.00
#
_symmetry.space_group_name_H-M   'P 1'
#
loop_
_entity.id
_entity.type
_entity.pdbx_description
1 polymer ?
#
loop_
_entity_poly.entity_id
_entity_poly.type
_entity_poly.pdbx_seq_one_letter_code
_entity_poly.pdbx_strand_id
1 'polypeptide(L)'
;LQFSPWTPDIRTNGLLDTCRELGISIVAYSPLGRRLFSGKYRKEEEFPEGDFRRTTPRFQGEALQENLKLVGAITEIAQRKGITPSQLTLVWV
;
A
#
# COMPACT_ATOMS: atom_id res chain seq x y z
N LEU A 1 -1.59 -6.11 12.04
CA LEU A 1 -2.78 -5.71 11.24
C LEU A 1 -2.33 -5.18 9.89
N GLN A 2 -2.95 -5.60 8.79
CA GLN A 2 -2.67 -4.99 7.49
C GLN A 2 -3.25 -3.57 7.45
N PHE A 3 -2.40 -2.57 7.22
CA PHE A 3 -2.84 -1.18 7.09
C PHE A 3 -2.00 -0.48 6.02
N SER A 4 -2.67 -0.08 4.93
CA SER A 4 -2.08 0.56 3.76
C SER A 4 -3.21 1.26 2.98
N PRO A 5 -2.92 2.02 1.91
CA PRO A 5 -3.97 2.60 1.07
C PRO A 5 -4.99 1.59 0.51
N TRP A 6 -4.62 0.31 0.43
CA TRP A 6 -5.52 -0.78 0.04
C TRP A 6 -6.46 -1.29 1.13
N THR A 7 -6.10 -1.08 2.38
CA THR A 7 -6.81 -1.65 3.55
C THR A 7 -6.92 -0.55 4.60
N PRO A 8 -7.69 0.51 4.32
CA PRO A 8 -7.84 1.65 5.22
C PRO A 8 -8.84 1.37 6.35
N ASP A 9 -9.44 0.18 6.40
CA ASP A 9 -10.59 -0.20 7.24
C ASP A 9 -10.40 0.08 8.73
N ILE A 10 -9.16 0.07 9.21
CA ILE A 10 -8.81 0.45 10.59
C ILE A 10 -9.36 1.83 10.97
N ARG A 11 -9.51 2.73 9.98
CA ARG A 11 -9.99 4.10 10.17
C ARG A 11 -11.50 4.19 10.42
N THR A 12 -12.27 3.14 10.11
CA THR A 12 -13.74 3.16 10.17
C THR A 12 -14.34 2.01 10.97
N ASN A 13 -13.58 0.94 11.22
CA ASN A 13 -14.06 -0.24 11.94
C ASN A 13 -13.97 -0.15 13.48
N GLY A 14 -13.64 1.02 14.03
CA GLY A 14 -13.54 1.28 15.47
C GLY A 14 -12.23 0.81 16.12
N LEU A 15 -11.36 0.09 15.41
CA LEU A 15 -10.10 -0.40 15.99
C LEU A 15 -9.15 0.76 16.33
N LEU A 16 -9.02 1.74 15.43
CA LEU A 16 -8.18 2.91 15.68
C LEU A 16 -8.64 3.71 16.90
N ASP A 17 -9.95 3.87 17.07
CA ASP A 17 -10.52 4.62 18.19
C ASP A 17 -10.31 3.88 19.51
N THR A 18 -10.57 2.57 19.53
CA THR A 18 -10.30 1.71 20.70
C THR A 18 -8.81 1.74 21.09
N CYS A 19 -7.89 1.62 20.13
CA CYS A 19 -6.46 1.71 20.39
C CYS A 19 -6.08 3.06 20.99
N ARG A 20 -6.69 4.16 20.52
CA ARG A 20 -6.44 5.51 21.04
C ARG A 20 -6.95 5.66 22.48
N GLU A 21 -8.17 5.20 22.75
CA GLU A 21 -8.78 5.23 24.09
C GLU A 21 -7.96 4.46 25.12
N LEU A 22 -7.40 3.31 24.73
CA LEU A 22 -6.63 2.43 25.62
C LEU A 22 -5.12 2.74 25.65
N GLY A 23 -4.64 3.74 24.89
CA GLY A 23 -3.21 4.06 24.81
C GLY A 23 -2.36 2.98 24.13
N ILE A 24 -2.94 2.21 23.21
CA ILE A 24 -2.27 1.11 22.50
C ILE A 24 -1.65 1.63 21.19
N SER A 25 -0.36 1.35 21.01
CA SER A 25 0.33 1.65 19.75
C SER A 25 -0.02 0.67 18.65
N ILE A 26 -0.23 1.18 17.43
CA ILE A 26 -0.48 0.37 16.23
C ILE A 26 0.81 0.31 15.40
N VAL A 27 1.26 -0.90 15.08
CA VAL A 27 2.36 -1.13 14.15
C VAL A 27 1.78 -1.77 12.88
N ALA A 28 1.79 -1.01 11.78
CA ALA A 28 1.21 -1.46 10.51
C ALA A 28 2.03 -2.59 9.88
N TYR A 29 1.37 -3.70 9.52
CA TYR A 29 1.97 -4.76 8.72
C TYR A 29 1.82 -4.44 7.23
N SER A 30 2.91 -4.60 6.48
CA SER A 30 2.97 -4.36 5.02
C SER A 30 2.43 -2.99 4.56
N PRO A 31 2.86 -1.85 5.15
CA PRO A 31 2.31 -0.53 4.85
C PRO A 31 2.47 -0.10 3.39
N LEU A 32 3.49 -0.62 2.70
CA LEU A 32 3.74 -0.36 1.28
C LEU A 32 3.01 -1.33 0.33
N GLY A 33 2.01 -2.08 0.80
CA GLY A 33 1.24 -2.98 -0.05
C GLY A 33 2.11 -4.03 -0.73
N ARG A 34 2.97 -4.70 0.05
CA ARG A 34 3.98 -5.67 -0.48
C ARG A 34 4.82 -5.05 -1.61
N ARG A 35 5.28 -3.82 -1.36
CA ARG A 35 6.15 -3.01 -2.23
C ARG A 35 5.46 -2.40 -3.46
N LEU A 36 4.15 -2.58 -3.65
CA LEU A 36 3.46 -1.97 -4.80
C LEU A 36 3.46 -0.43 -4.70
N PHE A 37 3.15 0.12 -3.53
CA PHE A 37 3.10 1.58 -3.32
C PHE A 37 4.48 2.27 -3.29
N SER A 38 5.56 1.52 -3.50
CA SER A 38 6.87 2.11 -3.79
C SER A 38 6.98 2.68 -5.20
N GLY A 39 6.05 2.31 -6.10
CA GLY A 39 6.10 2.66 -7.52
C GLY A 39 7.10 1.84 -8.34
N LYS A 40 7.78 0.86 -7.72
CA LYS A 40 8.80 0.02 -8.38
C LYS A 40 8.21 -0.92 -9.44
N TYR A 41 7.07 -1.53 -9.15
CA TYR A 41 6.46 -2.53 -10.03
C TYR A 41 5.26 -1.92 -10.74
N ARG A 42 5.23 -2.05 -12.05
CA ARG A 42 4.22 -1.58 -13.00
C ARG A 42 3.72 -2.69 -13.91
N LYS A 43 4.39 -3.83 -13.95
CA LYS A 43 3.97 -5.01 -14.72
C LYS A 43 4.26 -6.30 -13.95
N GLU A 44 3.59 -7.37 -14.35
CA GLU A 44 3.70 -8.68 -13.68
C GLU A 44 5.07 -9.32 -13.89
N GLU A 45 5.66 -9.11 -15.06
CA GLU A 45 6.93 -9.71 -15.45
C GLU A 45 8.11 -9.14 -14.64
N GLU A 46 7.92 -7.99 -13.98
CA GLU A 46 8.92 -7.34 -13.15
C GLU A 46 9.08 -8.01 -11.77
N PHE A 47 8.15 -8.90 -11.38
CA PHE A 47 8.33 -9.70 -10.17
C PHE A 47 9.43 -10.75 -10.42
N PRO A 48 10.40 -10.93 -9.51
CA PRO A 48 11.42 -11.97 -9.65
C PRO A 48 10.85 -13.39 -9.77
N GLU A 49 11.62 -14.32 -10.31
CA GLU A 49 11.29 -15.74 -10.28
C GLU A 49 11.13 -16.22 -8.82
N GLY A 50 10.13 -17.07 -8.55
CA GLY A 50 9.79 -17.53 -7.21
C GLY A 50 9.06 -16.52 -6.32
N ASP A 51 8.82 -15.29 -6.78
CA ASP A 51 8.06 -14.29 -6.01
C ASP A 51 6.57 -14.65 -5.95
N PHE A 52 6.02 -14.77 -4.73
CA PHE A 52 4.61 -15.14 -4.51
C PHE A 52 3.61 -14.17 -5.20
N ARG A 53 4.03 -12.93 -5.51
CA ARG A 53 3.17 -11.96 -6.22
C ARG A 53 2.82 -12.41 -7.63
N ARG A 54 3.66 -13.24 -8.26
CA ARG A 54 3.38 -13.84 -9.58
C ARG A 54 2.15 -14.76 -9.59
N THR A 55 1.69 -15.23 -8.44
CA THR A 55 0.52 -16.12 -8.32
C THR A 55 -0.59 -15.53 -7.44
N THR A 56 -0.40 -14.31 -6.94
CA THR A 56 -1.38 -13.67 -6.06
C THR A 56 -2.36 -12.85 -6.90
N PRO A 57 -3.67 -13.13 -6.89
CA PRO A 57 -4.65 -12.50 -7.80
C PRO A 57 -4.63 -10.97 -7.83
N ARG A 58 -4.30 -10.32 -6.69
CA ARG A 58 -4.19 -8.86 -6.58
C ARG A 58 -3.10 -8.24 -7.48
N PHE A 59 -2.10 -9.02 -7.88
CA PHE A 59 -0.97 -8.57 -8.69
C PHE A 59 -1.04 -9.09 -10.12
N GLN A 60 -2.23 -9.48 -10.60
CA GLN A 60 -2.42 -10.13 -11.90
C GLN A 60 -3.53 -9.43 -12.70
N GLY A 61 -3.39 -9.45 -14.02
CA GLY A 61 -4.33 -8.96 -15.01
C GLY A 61 -4.94 -7.59 -14.68
N GLU A 62 -6.26 -7.51 -14.81
CA GLU A 62 -7.06 -6.32 -14.53
C GLU A 62 -6.90 -5.82 -13.09
N ALA A 63 -6.77 -6.72 -12.11
CA ALA A 63 -6.58 -6.33 -10.71
C ALA A 63 -5.27 -5.56 -10.51
N LEU A 64 -4.19 -5.95 -11.18
CA LEU A 64 -2.96 -5.16 -11.16
C LEU A 64 -3.17 -3.80 -11.80
N GLN A 65 -3.85 -3.73 -12.95
CA GLN A 65 -4.10 -2.46 -13.64
C GLN A 65 -4.90 -1.48 -12.77
N GLU A 66 -5.97 -1.94 -12.11
CA GLU A 66 -6.74 -1.11 -11.18
C GLU A 66 -5.88 -0.65 -10.00
N ASN A 67 -5.07 -1.54 -9.44
CA ASN A 67 -4.16 -1.20 -8.34
C ASN A 67 -3.11 -0.16 -8.76
N LEU A 68 -2.63 -0.21 -10.00
CA LEU A 68 -1.65 0.74 -10.53
C LEU A 68 -2.23 2.14 -10.72
N LYS A 69 -3.55 2.30 -10.91
CA LYS A 69 -4.19 3.63 -10.91
C LYS A 69 -3.96 4.34 -9.58
N LEU A 70 -4.15 3.63 -8.46
CA LEU A 70 -3.91 4.17 -7.13
C LEU A 70 -2.41 4.49 -6.90
N VAL A 71 -1.52 3.63 -7.36
CA VAL A 71 -0.05 3.89 -7.34
C VAL A 71 0.30 5.13 -8.15
N GLY A 72 -0.33 5.33 -9.30
CA GLY A 72 -0.17 6.51 -10.15
C GLY A 72 -0.56 7.79 -9.42
N ALA A 73 -1.74 7.82 -8.79
CA ALA A 73 -2.20 8.98 -8.02
C ALA A 73 -1.26 9.32 -6.84
N ILE A 74 -0.79 8.31 -6.10
CA ILE A 74 0.19 8.49 -5.02
C ILE A 74 1.50 9.04 -5.59
N THR A 75 1.95 8.52 -6.73
CA THR A 75 3.20 8.94 -7.38
C THR A 75 3.13 10.41 -7.81
N GLU A 76 2.01 10.85 -8.40
CA GLU A 76 1.81 12.23 -8.80
C GLU A 76 1.87 13.20 -7.61
N ILE A 77 1.20 12.86 -6.49
CA ILE A 77 1.24 13.67 -5.26
C ILE A 77 2.67 13.71 -4.70
N ALA A 78 3.36 12.57 -4.69
CA ALA A 78 4.73 12.47 -4.18
C ALA A 78 5.70 13.32 -5.00
N GLN A 79 5.58 13.29 -6.33
CA GLN A 79 6.35 14.12 -7.26
C GLN A 79 6.14 15.61 -7.00
N ARG A 80 4.88 16.07 -6.86
CA ARG A 80 4.58 17.47 -6.51
C ARG A 80 5.20 17.93 -5.19
N LYS A 81 5.45 16.99 -4.27
CA LYS A 81 6.05 17.23 -2.95
C LYS A 81 7.56 17.00 -2.91
N GLY A 82 8.18 16.57 -4.02
CA GLY A 82 9.61 16.25 -4.06
C GLY A 82 10.02 15.04 -3.19
N ILE A 83 9.10 14.12 -2.91
CA ILE A 83 9.34 12.91 -2.11
C ILE A 83 9.05 11.65 -2.92
N THR A 84 9.50 10.50 -2.42
CA THR A 84 9.20 9.20 -3.03
C THR A 84 7.77 8.74 -2.73
N PRO A 85 7.16 7.91 -3.60
CA PRO A 85 5.86 7.29 -3.33
C PRO A 85 5.85 6.49 -2.01
N SER A 86 6.97 5.84 -1.68
CA SER A 86 7.15 5.13 -0.41
C SER A 86 7.06 6.07 0.79
N GLN A 87 7.75 7.22 0.74
CA GLN A 87 7.69 8.22 1.82
C GLN A 87 6.27 8.76 1.98
N LEU A 88 5.61 9.12 0.88
CA LEU A 88 4.22 9.59 0.96
C LEU A 88 3.29 8.52 1.55
N THR A 89 3.44 7.27 1.14
CA THR A 89 2.62 6.15 1.66
C THR A 89 2.86 5.92 3.14
N LEU A 90 4.10 5.99 3.61
CA LEU A 90 4.43 5.81 5.03
C LEU A 90 3.91 6.96 5.90
N VAL A 91 3.91 8.19 5.39
CA VAL A 91 3.32 9.35 6.09
C VAL A 91 1.79 9.28 6.10
N TRP A 92 1.19 8.65 5.09
CA TRP A 92 -0.25 8.47 5.03
C TRP A 92 -0.77 7.48 6.08
N VAL A 93 -0.02 6.41 6.37
CA VAL A 93 -0.33 5.40 7.40
C VAL A 93 -0.32 6.04 8.78
#